data_AF-A0A2V6EA17-F1
#
_entry.id   AF-A0A2V6EA17-F1
#
_cell.length_a   1.000
_cell.length_b   1.000
_cell.length_c   1.000
_cell.angle_alpha   90.00
_cell.angle_beta   90.00
_cell.angle_gamma   90.00
#
_symmetry.space_group_name_H-M   'P 1'
#
loop_
_entity.id
_entity.type
_entity.pdbx_description
1 polymer ?
#
loop_
_entity_poly.entity_id
_entity_poly.type
_entity_poly.pdbx_seq_one_letter_code
_entity_poly.pdbx_strand_id
1 'polypeptide(L)'
;MSILPGAELGQRIGPMTSIMDMSRLLFAVGCFVFLSATKAAAGDWPDGCVVCENTQSPDERYGILVPSMDAWEKDESLEETNYLADLKAHQLMGKIRGADYFEHQNHRGLQVTWAPDSTWCIVEYDSRFGFDTISILELKGSGFVQTDIGKEIDKSLKAAIAKQSHDPESSGGDATPHFRIGADRKVRVGTVSTTDPKQLNEKGGYYALFHGTFDLRSKKWLMAEARPLTRNEYDRFGDLFGDLELDETTFATEEDKAKGFDDRMNEVYLAVRLVLPPARFAAVKKEQIEWLKKRDATTSIEEKCKLMEARIKVLQELLW
;
A
#
# COMPACT_ATOMS: atom_id res chain seq x y z
N MET A 1 -9.06 -65.07 61.03
CA MET A 1 -10.32 -65.57 60.45
C MET A 1 -10.52 -64.83 59.14
N SER A 2 -10.47 -65.40 57.93
CA SER A 2 -10.14 -66.73 57.44
C SER A 2 -9.89 -66.58 55.92
N ILE A 3 -8.82 -67.23 55.44
CA ILE A 3 -8.64 -67.86 54.09
C ILE A 3 -8.35 -66.95 52.86
N LEU A 4 -7.10 -67.06 52.38
CA LEU A 4 -6.65 -67.07 50.96
C LEU A 4 -6.84 -68.51 50.38
N PRO A 5 -6.97 -68.79 49.06
CA PRO A 5 -5.91 -68.65 48.01
C PRO A 5 -6.48 -68.24 46.61
N GLY A 6 -5.76 -67.86 45.56
CA GLY A 6 -4.42 -68.20 45.05
C GLY A 6 -4.55 -69.08 43.79
N ALA A 7 -4.10 -68.60 42.62
CA ALA A 7 -3.63 -69.34 41.41
C ALA A 7 -3.58 -68.35 40.21
N GLU A 8 -2.59 -68.28 39.32
CA GLU A 8 -1.38 -69.06 39.09
C GLU A 8 -0.39 -68.27 38.21
N LEU A 9 0.90 -68.55 38.39
CA LEU A 9 2.04 -68.14 37.57
C LEU A 9 2.05 -68.86 36.21
N GLY A 10 2.64 -68.25 35.18
CA GLY A 10 3.00 -68.97 33.96
C GLY A 10 3.81 -68.17 32.94
N GLN A 11 5.13 -68.13 33.13
CA GLN A 11 6.12 -67.71 32.13
C GLN A 11 5.89 -68.38 30.76
N ARG A 12 6.15 -67.64 29.67
CA ARG A 12 6.83 -68.20 28.48
C ARG A 12 7.48 -67.09 27.66
N ILE A 13 8.80 -67.22 27.52
CA ILE A 13 9.68 -66.40 26.70
C ILE A 13 9.77 -67.04 25.31
N GLY A 14 9.62 -66.21 24.26
CA GLY A 14 10.20 -66.36 22.91
C GLY A 14 9.25 -66.84 21.80
N PRO A 15 9.47 -66.47 20.51
CA PRO A 15 10.56 -65.66 19.94
C PRO A 15 10.11 -64.37 19.20
N MET A 16 11.08 -63.48 18.98
CA MET A 16 11.01 -62.29 18.12
C MET A 16 10.73 -62.66 16.65
N THR A 17 9.79 -61.96 16.03
CA THR A 17 9.78 -61.71 14.58
C THR A 17 9.13 -60.35 14.29
N SER A 18 9.79 -59.57 13.42
CA SER A 18 9.36 -58.31 12.80
C SER A 18 9.46 -57.07 13.69
N ILE A 19 10.56 -56.31 13.63
CA ILE A 19 10.83 -55.24 12.65
C ILE A 19 9.63 -54.30 12.53
N MET A 20 9.74 -53.16 13.22
CA MET A 20 9.09 -51.84 13.06
C MET A 20 8.75 -51.27 14.45
N ASP A 21 9.11 -50.06 14.82
CA ASP A 21 10.14 -49.18 14.30
C ASP A 21 10.48 -48.23 15.45
N MET A 22 11.77 -48.09 15.69
CA MET A 22 12.35 -47.31 16.78
C MET A 22 12.40 -45.85 16.33
N SER A 23 11.23 -45.22 16.26
CA SER A 23 11.05 -43.86 15.69
C SER A 23 10.34 -42.94 16.69
N ARG A 24 10.92 -42.79 17.88
CA ARG A 24 10.61 -41.70 18.83
C ARG A 24 11.89 -41.09 19.41
N LEU A 25 12.86 -40.88 18.53
CA LEU A 25 14.01 -40.01 18.75
C LEU A 25 14.02 -39.01 17.59
N LEU A 26 14.21 -37.72 17.90
CA LEU A 26 14.31 -36.57 16.98
C LEU A 26 12.97 -35.97 16.48
N PHE A 27 12.40 -35.06 17.27
CA PHE A 27 11.67 -33.91 16.72
C PHE A 27 12.33 -32.62 17.24
N ALA A 28 13.60 -32.47 16.89
CA ALA A 28 14.36 -31.23 16.92
C ALA A 28 14.94 -31.02 15.52
N VAL A 29 14.08 -30.67 14.58
CA VAL A 29 14.42 -30.28 13.21
C VAL A 29 13.31 -29.30 12.80
N GLY A 30 13.54 -28.06 12.40
CA GLY A 30 14.76 -27.32 12.17
C GLY A 30 14.24 -26.01 11.58
N CYS A 31 14.29 -24.92 12.36
CA CYS A 31 14.14 -23.59 11.78
C CYS A 31 15.37 -23.39 10.87
N PHE A 32 15.23 -23.76 9.60
CA PHE A 32 16.14 -23.31 8.55
C PHE A 32 15.92 -21.81 8.38
N VAL A 33 16.49 -21.04 9.31
CA VAL A 33 16.84 -19.65 9.06
C VAL A 33 18.05 -19.73 8.13
N PHE A 34 17.81 -19.68 6.83
CA PHE A 34 18.86 -19.32 5.89
C PHE A 34 19.23 -17.86 6.13
N LEU A 35 20.09 -17.61 7.11
CA LEU A 35 20.88 -16.40 7.20
C LEU A 35 21.99 -16.52 6.15
N SER A 36 21.63 -16.29 4.88
CA SER A 36 22.62 -15.97 3.86
C SER A 36 23.14 -14.57 4.15
N ALA A 37 24.03 -14.46 5.13
CA ALA A 37 24.84 -13.26 5.34
C ALA A 37 26.03 -13.30 4.37
N THR A 38 25.74 -13.25 3.07
CA THR A 38 26.74 -12.81 2.10
C THR A 38 26.89 -11.31 2.31
N LYS A 39 28.01 -10.88 2.92
CA LYS A 39 28.52 -9.53 2.68
C LYS A 39 28.79 -9.46 1.19
N ALA A 40 27.84 -8.95 0.42
CA ALA A 40 28.08 -8.57 -0.95
C ALA A 40 29.21 -7.53 -0.91
N ALA A 41 30.28 -7.79 -1.65
CA ALA A 41 31.28 -6.78 -1.93
C ALA A 41 30.58 -5.58 -2.57
N ALA A 42 31.07 -4.36 -2.33
CA ALA A 42 30.73 -3.22 -3.16
C ALA A 42 31.09 -3.62 -4.60
N GLY A 43 30.07 -3.94 -5.39
CA GLY A 43 30.21 -4.54 -6.70
C GLY A 43 29.46 -3.66 -7.67
N ASP A 44 30.01 -3.54 -8.88
CA ASP A 44 29.30 -2.95 -10.01
C ASP A 44 27.86 -3.45 -10.03
N TRP A 45 26.93 -2.55 -10.35
CA TRP A 45 25.54 -2.92 -10.51
C TRP A 45 25.44 -4.08 -11.51
N PRO A 46 24.41 -4.95 -11.40
CA PRO A 46 24.19 -5.97 -12.40
C PRO A 46 24.27 -5.36 -13.81
N ASP A 47 24.97 -6.03 -14.73
CA ASP A 47 25.19 -5.51 -16.08
C ASP A 47 23.88 -5.05 -16.72
N GLY A 48 23.86 -3.82 -17.23
CA GLY A 48 22.68 -3.23 -17.86
C GLY A 48 21.64 -2.66 -16.89
N CYS A 49 21.83 -2.72 -15.57
CA CYS A 49 20.95 -2.07 -14.60
C CYS A 49 21.37 -0.61 -14.32
N VAL A 50 20.36 0.25 -14.15
CA VAL A 50 20.48 1.66 -13.81
C VAL A 50 19.61 1.98 -12.59
N VAL A 51 19.91 3.09 -11.91
CA VAL A 51 19.05 3.57 -10.81
C VAL A 51 17.79 4.18 -11.41
N CYS A 52 16.62 3.64 -11.07
CA CYS A 52 15.34 4.17 -11.50
C CYS A 52 15.12 5.57 -10.92
N GLU A 53 14.76 6.52 -11.79
CA GLU A 53 14.51 7.90 -11.41
C GLU A 53 13.40 7.99 -10.35
N ASN A 54 13.54 8.94 -9.43
CA ASN A 54 12.58 9.25 -8.36
C ASN A 54 12.25 8.08 -7.41
N THR A 55 13.14 7.08 -7.32
CA THR A 55 12.98 5.94 -6.39
C THR A 55 13.88 6.04 -5.16
N GLN A 56 14.69 7.09 -5.05
CA GLN A 56 15.66 7.27 -3.98
C GLN A 56 14.98 7.55 -2.64
N SER A 57 15.54 7.01 -1.56
CA SER A 57 15.10 7.32 -0.20
C SER A 57 15.38 8.78 0.18
N PRO A 58 14.68 9.36 1.18
CA PRO A 58 14.90 10.75 1.63
C PRO A 58 16.35 11.07 2.03
N ASP A 59 17.08 10.08 2.52
CA ASP A 59 18.51 10.19 2.87
C ASP A 59 19.46 9.80 1.72
N GLU A 60 18.91 9.57 0.51
CA GLU A 60 19.59 9.18 -0.73
C GLU A 60 20.43 7.90 -0.63
N ARG A 61 20.22 7.11 0.42
CA ARG A 61 20.99 5.89 0.66
C ARG A 61 20.48 4.72 -0.15
N TYR A 62 19.17 4.62 -0.35
CA TYR A 62 18.54 3.49 -1.00
C TYR A 62 17.85 3.93 -2.29
N GLY A 63 17.68 2.99 -3.23
CA GLY A 63 16.94 3.21 -4.47
C GLY A 63 16.64 1.89 -5.17
N ILE A 64 15.83 1.94 -6.22
CA ILE A 64 15.53 0.76 -7.04
C ILE A 64 16.41 0.76 -8.27
N LEU A 65 17.03 -0.38 -8.56
CA LEU A 65 17.70 -0.65 -9.82
C LEU A 65 16.76 -1.37 -10.77
N VAL A 66 16.78 -0.96 -12.03
CA VAL A 66 15.95 -1.50 -13.12
C VAL A 66 16.85 -1.73 -14.34
N PRO A 67 16.52 -2.67 -15.24
CA PRO A 67 17.18 -2.75 -16.54
C PRO A 67 17.04 -1.43 -17.30
N SER A 68 18.12 -0.97 -17.94
CA SER A 68 18.01 0.09 -18.93
C SER A 68 17.26 -0.39 -20.17
N MET A 69 16.67 0.54 -20.92
CA MET A 69 15.98 0.21 -22.17
C MET A 69 16.90 -0.56 -23.14
N ASP A 70 18.15 -0.08 -23.31
CA ASP A 70 19.16 -0.71 -24.17
C ASP A 70 19.55 -2.13 -23.72
N ALA A 71 19.54 -2.40 -22.41
CA ALA A 71 19.88 -3.71 -21.88
C ALA A 71 18.72 -4.68 -22.09
N TRP A 72 17.50 -4.24 -21.78
CA TRP A 72 16.29 -5.03 -22.00
C TRP A 72 16.08 -5.37 -23.49
N GLU A 73 16.31 -4.43 -24.41
CA GLU A 73 16.19 -4.70 -25.87
C GLU A 73 17.18 -5.78 -26.37
N LYS A 74 18.30 -5.98 -25.67
CA LYS A 74 19.30 -7.01 -26.01
C LYS A 74 19.02 -8.34 -25.35
N ASP A 75 18.37 -8.33 -24.19
CA ASP A 75 18.03 -9.51 -23.42
C ASP A 75 16.70 -9.30 -22.67
N GLU A 76 15.61 -9.72 -23.31
CA GLU A 76 14.26 -9.65 -22.74
C GLU A 76 14.14 -10.48 -21.44
N SER A 77 15.06 -11.40 -21.14
CA SER A 77 15.03 -12.16 -19.87
C SER A 77 15.35 -11.31 -18.64
N LEU A 78 15.79 -10.06 -18.84
CA LEU A 78 16.01 -9.08 -17.77
C LEU A 78 14.72 -8.46 -17.22
N GLU A 79 13.56 -8.65 -17.86
CA GLU A 79 12.29 -8.00 -17.51
C GLU A 79 11.95 -8.14 -16.02
N GLU A 80 12.16 -9.32 -15.41
CA GLU A 80 11.84 -9.50 -13.99
C GLU A 80 12.87 -8.91 -12.99
N THR A 81 13.89 -8.18 -13.40
CA THR A 81 15.08 -7.91 -12.56
C THR A 81 15.09 -6.54 -11.89
N ASN A 82 14.03 -6.20 -11.15
CA ASN A 82 14.05 -5.02 -10.28
C ASN A 82 14.69 -5.35 -8.92
N TYR A 83 15.60 -4.50 -8.46
CA TYR A 83 16.33 -4.70 -7.20
C TYR A 83 16.20 -3.51 -6.27
N LEU A 84 16.06 -3.76 -4.98
CA LEU A 84 16.37 -2.73 -3.99
C LEU A 84 17.90 -2.72 -3.77
N ALA A 85 18.50 -1.54 -3.70
CA ALA A 85 19.94 -1.37 -3.48
C ALA A 85 20.25 -0.32 -2.41
N ASP A 86 21.37 -0.51 -1.71
CA ASP A 86 22.06 0.53 -0.95
C ASP A 86 23.05 1.22 -1.89
N LEU A 87 22.67 2.40 -2.36
CA LEU A 87 23.40 3.21 -3.34
C LEU A 87 24.74 3.71 -2.80
N LYS A 88 24.79 4.05 -1.50
CA LYS A 88 26.02 4.55 -0.85
C LYS A 88 27.02 3.44 -0.58
N ALA A 89 26.53 2.26 -0.18
CA ALA A 89 27.38 1.08 0.02
C ALA A 89 27.67 0.32 -1.28
N HIS A 90 27.02 0.69 -2.38
CA HIS A 90 27.10 0.00 -3.68
C HIS A 90 26.75 -1.49 -3.55
N GLN A 91 25.63 -1.76 -2.88
CA GLN A 91 25.25 -3.11 -2.45
C GLN A 91 23.81 -3.44 -2.86
N LEU A 92 23.61 -4.59 -3.51
CA LEU A 92 22.27 -5.15 -3.74
C LEU A 92 21.65 -5.66 -2.43
N MET A 93 20.42 -5.21 -2.14
CA MET A 93 19.62 -5.68 -1.00
C MET A 93 18.74 -6.88 -1.38
N GLY A 94 18.40 -7.03 -2.67
CA GLY A 94 17.70 -8.20 -3.20
C GLY A 94 16.71 -7.86 -4.31
N LYS A 95 16.20 -8.91 -4.96
CA LYS A 95 15.20 -8.83 -6.04
C LYS A 95 13.81 -8.51 -5.46
N ILE A 96 13.14 -7.52 -6.02
CA ILE A 96 11.73 -7.19 -5.73
C ILE A 96 10.86 -8.16 -6.52
N ARG A 97 9.88 -8.80 -5.86
CA ARG A 97 9.00 -9.79 -6.50
C ARG A 97 7.75 -9.10 -7.06
N GLY A 98 7.31 -9.51 -8.25
CA GLY A 98 6.07 -9.01 -8.86
C GLY A 98 6.19 -7.62 -9.48
N ALA A 99 7.42 -7.16 -9.72
CA ALA A 99 7.72 -5.97 -10.51
C ALA A 99 8.70 -6.39 -11.60
N ASP A 100 8.36 -6.07 -12.83
CA ASP A 100 9.13 -6.42 -14.04
C ASP A 100 9.33 -5.18 -14.95
N TYR A 101 9.57 -4.04 -14.32
CA TYR A 101 9.74 -2.76 -14.99
C TYR A 101 11.14 -2.60 -15.60
N PHE A 102 11.24 -1.96 -16.76
CA PHE A 102 12.50 -1.44 -17.29
C PHE A 102 12.40 0.06 -17.56
N GLU A 103 13.56 0.72 -17.62
CA GLU A 103 13.66 2.16 -17.78
C GLU A 103 12.84 2.67 -18.99
N HIS A 104 11.95 3.64 -18.74
CA HIS A 104 11.06 4.25 -19.73
C HIS A 104 10.08 3.27 -20.42
N GLN A 105 9.78 2.12 -19.82
CA GLN A 105 8.81 1.17 -20.35
C GLN A 105 7.45 1.84 -20.58
N ASN A 106 6.97 1.78 -21.82
CA ASN A 106 5.70 2.38 -22.20
C ASN A 106 4.53 1.64 -21.53
N HIS A 107 3.52 2.39 -21.07
CA HIS A 107 2.32 1.88 -20.41
C HIS A 107 2.57 1.11 -19.09
N ARG A 108 3.75 1.24 -18.50
CA ARG A 108 4.08 0.69 -17.18
C ARG A 108 4.72 1.78 -16.32
N GLY A 109 4.70 1.57 -15.02
CA GLY A 109 5.29 2.50 -14.07
C GLY A 109 5.85 1.76 -12.87
N LEU A 110 6.83 2.38 -12.22
CA LEU A 110 7.38 1.93 -10.96
C LEU A 110 7.49 3.15 -10.05
N GLN A 111 6.67 3.19 -9.01
CA GLN A 111 6.60 4.31 -8.08
C GLN A 111 7.00 3.85 -6.68
N VAL A 112 7.65 4.75 -5.93
CA VAL A 112 8.11 4.46 -4.58
C VAL A 112 7.69 5.58 -3.64
N THR A 113 6.98 5.23 -2.56
CA THR A 113 6.72 6.14 -1.44
C THR A 113 7.55 5.70 -0.24
N TRP A 114 8.56 6.49 0.11
CA TRP A 114 9.44 6.21 1.24
C TRP A 114 8.87 6.69 2.57
N ALA A 115 9.14 5.93 3.64
CA ALA A 115 8.97 6.44 4.98
C ALA A 115 9.95 7.60 5.23
N PRO A 116 9.57 8.62 6.03
CA PRO A 116 10.44 9.76 6.31
C PRO A 116 11.80 9.41 6.94
N ASP A 117 11.90 8.25 7.58
CA ASP A 117 13.13 7.75 8.21
C ASP A 117 13.98 6.84 7.30
N SER A 118 13.61 6.70 6.02
CA SER A 118 14.24 5.81 5.03
C SER A 118 14.28 4.33 5.41
N THR A 119 13.55 3.87 6.44
CA THR A 119 13.69 2.48 6.92
C THR A 119 12.80 1.46 6.19
N TRP A 120 11.86 1.94 5.38
CA TRP A 120 10.98 1.13 4.55
C TRP A 120 10.29 2.00 3.49
N CYS A 121 9.74 1.37 2.46
CA CYS A 121 8.96 2.05 1.42
C CYS A 121 7.79 1.20 0.95
N ILE A 122 6.87 1.86 0.24
CA ILE A 122 5.83 1.24 -0.57
C ILE A 122 6.33 1.28 -2.01
N VAL A 123 6.30 0.15 -2.70
CA VAL A 123 6.59 0.02 -4.13
C VAL A 123 5.29 -0.34 -4.83
N GLU A 124 4.92 0.49 -5.78
CA GLU A 124 3.80 0.31 -6.69
C GLU A 124 4.35 0.01 -8.07
N TYR A 125 3.94 -1.13 -8.63
CA TYR A 125 4.21 -1.49 -10.01
C TYR A 125 2.92 -1.33 -10.81
N ASP A 126 2.93 -0.39 -11.75
CA ASP A 126 1.78 0.01 -12.55
C ASP A 126 1.68 -0.78 -13.85
N SER A 127 0.47 -1.26 -14.12
CA SER A 127 0.07 -1.73 -15.43
C SER A 127 -0.46 -0.60 -16.30
N ARG A 128 -0.92 -0.94 -17.50
CA ARG A 128 -1.49 0.03 -18.44
C ARG A 128 -2.65 0.84 -17.84
N PHE A 129 -3.45 0.24 -16.97
CA PHE A 129 -4.62 0.87 -16.35
C PHE A 129 -4.67 0.53 -14.86
N GLY A 130 -3.84 1.19 -14.05
CA GLY A 130 -3.76 0.99 -12.61
C GLY A 130 -2.73 -0.05 -12.19
N PHE A 131 -2.61 -0.26 -10.88
CA PHE A 131 -1.54 -1.09 -10.32
C PHE A 131 -1.68 -2.58 -10.68
N ASP A 132 -0.55 -3.26 -10.83
CA ASP A 132 -0.46 -4.73 -10.90
C ASP A 132 -0.07 -5.29 -9.52
N THR A 133 0.99 -4.74 -8.91
CA THR A 133 1.37 -5.11 -7.54
C THR A 133 1.65 -3.89 -6.67
N ILE A 134 1.35 -4.03 -5.38
CA ILE A 134 1.70 -3.06 -4.34
C ILE A 134 2.31 -3.82 -3.18
N SER A 135 3.56 -3.50 -2.86
CA SER A 135 4.32 -4.16 -1.81
C SER A 135 5.00 -3.17 -0.88
N ILE A 136 5.07 -3.51 0.41
CA ILE A 136 5.91 -2.80 1.38
C ILE A 136 7.26 -3.51 1.48
N LEU A 137 8.35 -2.76 1.36
CA LEU A 137 9.72 -3.25 1.55
C LEU A 137 10.28 -2.73 2.88
N GLU A 138 10.47 -3.62 3.86
CA GLU A 138 11.08 -3.28 5.15
C GLU A 138 12.56 -3.65 5.18
N LEU A 139 13.44 -2.68 5.37
CA LEU A 139 14.88 -2.93 5.45
C LEU A 139 15.23 -3.81 6.67
N LYS A 140 16.09 -4.81 6.45
CA LYS A 140 16.59 -5.76 7.46
C LYS A 140 18.04 -6.13 7.18
N GLY A 141 18.98 -5.44 7.83
CA GLY A 141 20.40 -5.72 7.68
C GLY A 141 20.85 -5.50 6.23
N SER A 142 21.34 -6.55 5.58
CA SER A 142 21.80 -6.54 4.19
C SER A 142 20.70 -6.88 3.16
N GLY A 143 19.44 -6.87 3.56
CA GLY A 143 18.32 -7.15 2.67
C GLY A 143 17.02 -6.53 3.15
N PHE A 144 15.89 -7.07 2.72
CA PHE A 144 14.57 -6.57 3.11
C PHE A 144 13.53 -7.68 3.24
N VAL A 145 12.41 -7.35 3.87
CA VAL A 145 11.20 -8.17 3.90
C VAL A 145 10.15 -7.50 3.02
N GLN A 146 9.63 -8.24 2.05
CA GLN A 146 8.54 -7.79 1.18
C GLN A 146 7.19 -8.28 1.73
N THR A 147 6.23 -7.36 1.85
CA THR A 147 4.85 -7.68 2.23
C THR A 147 3.90 -7.16 1.17
N ASP A 148 3.20 -8.07 0.49
CA ASP A 148 2.15 -7.72 -0.46
C ASP A 148 0.94 -7.13 0.27
N ILE A 149 0.50 -5.96 -0.18
CA ILE A 149 -0.75 -5.32 0.27
C ILE A 149 -1.75 -5.15 -0.87
N GLY A 150 -1.30 -5.23 -2.13
CA GLY A 150 -2.13 -5.04 -3.33
C GLY A 150 -3.27 -6.05 -3.45
N LYS A 151 -3.06 -7.32 -3.07
CA LYS A 151 -4.10 -8.36 -3.24
C LYS A 151 -5.38 -8.10 -2.46
N GLU A 152 -5.28 -7.58 -1.24
CA GLU A 152 -6.48 -7.28 -0.44
C GLU A 152 -7.22 -6.05 -0.98
N ILE A 153 -6.48 -5.06 -1.49
CA ILE A 153 -7.03 -3.86 -2.15
C ILE A 153 -7.83 -4.30 -3.39
N ASP A 154 -7.19 -5.03 -4.31
CA ASP A 154 -7.80 -5.52 -5.54
C ASP A 154 -9.04 -6.41 -5.26
N LYS A 155 -8.89 -7.38 -4.37
CA LYS A 155 -10.01 -8.26 -3.96
C LYS A 155 -11.20 -7.48 -3.41
N SER A 156 -10.94 -6.47 -2.57
CA SER A 156 -12.00 -5.66 -1.97
C SER A 156 -12.72 -4.81 -3.01
N LEU A 157 -11.97 -4.18 -3.93
CA LEU A 157 -12.52 -3.38 -5.02
C LEU A 157 -13.35 -4.24 -5.98
N LYS A 158 -12.84 -5.41 -6.38
CA LYS A 158 -13.59 -6.38 -7.20
C LYS A 158 -14.91 -6.79 -6.55
N ALA A 159 -14.89 -7.09 -5.25
CA ALA A 159 -16.10 -7.42 -4.50
C ALA A 159 -17.10 -6.24 -4.41
N ALA A 160 -16.63 -4.99 -4.40
CA ALA A 160 -17.49 -3.82 -4.44
C ALA A 160 -18.08 -3.55 -5.84
N ILE A 161 -17.30 -3.74 -6.90
CA ILE A 161 -17.75 -3.63 -8.30
C ILE A 161 -18.77 -4.73 -8.63
N ALA A 162 -18.52 -5.98 -8.20
CA ALA A 162 -19.43 -7.10 -8.43
C ALA A 162 -20.84 -6.91 -7.82
N LYS A 163 -20.99 -6.04 -6.81
CA LYS A 163 -22.31 -5.68 -6.25
C LYS A 163 -23.13 -4.78 -7.18
N GLN A 164 -22.47 -4.12 -8.13
CA GLN A 164 -23.08 -3.21 -9.11
C GLN A 164 -23.21 -3.89 -10.47
N SER A 165 -22.22 -4.71 -10.82
CA SER A 165 -22.21 -5.42 -12.09
C SER A 165 -23.25 -6.54 -12.09
N HIS A 166 -24.09 -6.55 -13.12
CA HIS A 166 -24.93 -7.71 -13.46
C HIS A 166 -24.18 -8.78 -14.26
N ASP A 167 -22.90 -8.54 -14.55
CA ASP A 167 -22.00 -9.43 -15.28
C ASP A 167 -20.80 -9.84 -14.39
N PRO A 168 -20.68 -11.12 -14.03
CA PRO A 168 -19.57 -11.61 -13.22
C PRO A 168 -18.21 -11.53 -13.93
N GLU A 169 -18.16 -11.48 -15.27
CA GLU A 169 -16.90 -11.34 -16.02
C GLU A 169 -16.35 -9.90 -15.99
N SER A 170 -17.20 -8.91 -15.70
CA SER A 170 -16.84 -7.48 -15.62
C SER A 170 -16.51 -6.99 -14.20
N SER A 171 -16.06 -7.89 -13.31
CA SER A 171 -15.86 -7.58 -11.89
C SER A 171 -14.52 -6.93 -11.54
N GLY A 172 -13.57 -6.89 -12.49
CA GLY A 172 -12.29 -6.19 -12.35
C GLY A 172 -12.37 -4.75 -12.84
N GLY A 173 -11.85 -3.82 -12.05
CA GLY A 173 -11.67 -2.43 -12.44
C GLY A 173 -10.22 -1.99 -12.24
N ASP A 174 -9.82 -1.03 -13.04
CA ASP A 174 -8.51 -0.38 -13.00
C ASP A 174 -8.45 0.52 -11.77
N ALA A 175 -7.39 0.42 -10.97
CA ALA A 175 -7.32 1.02 -9.65
C ALA A 175 -6.15 2.00 -9.50
N THR A 176 -6.42 3.18 -8.94
CA THR A 176 -5.44 4.23 -8.65
C THR A 176 -5.30 4.37 -7.13
N PRO A 177 -4.21 3.85 -6.53
CA PRO A 177 -4.00 3.91 -5.09
C PRO A 177 -3.29 5.20 -4.69
N HIS A 178 -3.51 5.59 -3.43
CA HIS A 178 -2.86 6.71 -2.78
C HIS A 178 -2.49 6.30 -1.37
N PHE A 179 -1.29 6.68 -0.94
CA PHE A 179 -0.71 6.22 0.31
C PHE A 179 -0.38 7.38 1.23
N ARG A 180 -0.60 7.16 2.53
CA ARG A 180 -0.03 8.00 3.58
C ARG A 180 0.70 7.16 4.61
N ILE A 181 1.99 7.44 4.74
CA ILE A 181 2.85 6.83 5.75
C ILE A 181 2.75 7.61 7.06
N GLY A 182 2.21 6.97 8.09
CA GLY A 182 2.14 7.52 9.43
C GLY A 182 3.41 7.23 10.24
N ALA A 183 3.79 8.16 11.13
CA ALA A 183 4.85 7.95 12.12
C ALA A 183 4.58 6.76 13.06
N ASP A 184 3.33 6.28 13.13
CA ASP A 184 2.93 5.10 13.88
C ASP A 184 3.27 3.75 13.20
N ARG A 185 4.03 3.79 12.08
CA ARG A 185 4.31 2.64 11.20
C ARG A 185 3.04 2.01 10.65
N LYS A 186 2.06 2.84 10.32
CA LYS A 186 0.87 2.42 9.59
C LYS A 186 0.84 3.07 8.22
N VAL A 187 0.40 2.30 7.24
CA VAL A 187 0.08 2.79 5.90
C VAL A 187 -1.42 2.98 5.84
N ARG A 188 -1.85 4.19 5.52
CA ARG A 188 -3.25 4.46 5.19
C ARG A 188 -3.36 4.50 3.68
N VAL A 189 -4.41 3.87 3.16
CA VAL A 189 -4.58 3.62 1.74
C VAL A 189 -5.96 4.12 1.34
N GLY A 190 -6.02 5.04 0.40
CA GLY A 190 -7.22 5.41 -0.33
C GLY A 190 -7.06 4.99 -1.79
N THR A 191 -8.03 4.29 -2.36
CA THR A 191 -7.92 3.80 -3.75
C THR A 191 -9.26 3.92 -4.44
N VAL A 192 -9.28 4.49 -5.64
CA VAL A 192 -10.47 4.44 -6.51
C VAL A 192 -10.28 3.47 -7.63
N SER A 193 -11.37 2.89 -8.10
CA SER A 193 -11.36 1.98 -9.24
C SER A 193 -12.51 2.25 -10.20
N THR A 194 -12.25 2.01 -11.49
CA THR A 194 -13.22 2.12 -12.60
C THR A 194 -13.11 0.93 -13.55
N THR A 195 -14.23 0.46 -14.09
CA THR A 195 -14.23 -0.53 -15.20
C THR A 195 -14.18 0.12 -16.58
N ASP A 196 -14.10 1.46 -16.65
CA ASP A 196 -14.05 2.22 -17.89
C ASP A 196 -12.99 3.33 -17.80
N PRO A 197 -11.69 2.98 -17.80
CA PRO A 197 -10.59 3.93 -17.63
C PRO A 197 -10.49 4.92 -18.80
N LYS A 198 -10.96 4.53 -19.99
CA LYS A 198 -10.94 5.35 -21.21
C LYS A 198 -12.22 6.16 -21.42
N GLN A 199 -13.24 5.93 -20.59
CA GLN A 199 -14.56 6.54 -20.72
C GLN A 199 -15.21 6.28 -22.09
N LEU A 200 -14.97 5.09 -22.65
CA LEU A 200 -15.47 4.69 -23.97
C LEU A 200 -16.72 3.80 -23.88
N ASN A 201 -17.12 3.37 -22.68
CA ASN A 201 -18.27 2.50 -22.53
C ASN A 201 -19.57 3.34 -22.54
N GLU A 202 -20.33 3.22 -23.64
CA GLU A 202 -21.63 3.87 -23.79
C GLU A 202 -22.65 3.42 -22.73
N LYS A 203 -22.48 2.23 -22.13
CA LYS A 203 -23.31 1.72 -21.02
C LYS A 203 -22.89 2.23 -19.65
N GLY A 204 -21.80 3.00 -19.57
CA GLY A 204 -21.19 3.50 -18.34
C GLY A 204 -20.24 2.49 -17.67
N GLY A 205 -19.37 3.00 -16.80
CA GLY A 205 -18.49 2.19 -15.95
C GLY A 205 -19.07 1.95 -14.56
N TYR A 206 -18.53 0.94 -13.86
CA TYR A 206 -18.74 0.76 -12.43
C TYR A 206 -17.55 1.33 -11.67
N TYR A 207 -17.82 1.89 -10.50
CA TYR A 207 -16.82 2.60 -9.71
C TYR A 207 -16.79 2.08 -8.27
N ALA A 208 -15.61 2.06 -7.66
CA ALA A 208 -15.47 1.68 -6.26
C ALA A 208 -14.41 2.52 -5.55
N LEU A 209 -14.61 2.65 -4.23
CA LEU A 209 -13.66 3.23 -3.30
C LEU A 209 -13.19 2.15 -2.34
N PHE A 210 -11.89 2.01 -2.15
CA PHE A 210 -11.27 1.31 -1.06
C PHE A 210 -10.64 2.30 -0.07
N HIS A 211 -10.82 2.03 1.22
CA HIS A 211 -10.13 2.72 2.31
C HIS A 211 -9.63 1.69 3.32
N GLY A 212 -8.36 1.80 3.69
CA GLY A 212 -7.75 0.84 4.61
C GLY A 212 -6.60 1.41 5.42
N THR A 213 -6.29 0.72 6.52
CA THR A 213 -5.12 0.98 7.35
C THR A 213 -4.38 -0.32 7.58
N PHE A 214 -3.17 -0.41 7.04
CA PHE A 214 -2.26 -1.52 7.23
C PHE A 214 -1.28 -1.21 8.36
N ASP A 215 -1.23 -2.07 9.38
CA ASP A 215 -0.24 -1.98 10.45
C ASP A 215 0.99 -2.81 10.10
N LEU A 216 2.12 -2.12 9.91
CA LEU A 216 3.37 -2.75 9.51
C LEU A 216 3.94 -3.66 10.61
N ARG A 217 3.67 -3.34 11.88
CA ARG A 217 4.19 -4.12 13.01
C ARG A 217 3.55 -5.50 13.09
N SER A 218 2.22 -5.56 12.99
CA SER A 218 1.49 -6.83 13.02
C SER A 218 1.35 -7.50 11.65
N LYS A 219 1.67 -6.77 10.56
CA LYS A 219 1.49 -7.18 9.17
C LYS A 219 0.04 -7.52 8.84
N LYS A 220 -0.88 -6.68 9.34
CA LYS A 220 -2.32 -6.89 9.18
C LYS A 220 -3.02 -5.61 8.78
N TRP A 221 -4.07 -5.78 8.00
CA TRP A 221 -5.09 -4.76 7.85
C TRP A 221 -5.86 -4.61 9.16
N LEU A 222 -5.80 -3.42 9.76
CA LEU A 222 -6.67 -3.03 10.87
C LEU A 222 -8.07 -2.65 10.38
N MET A 223 -8.12 -2.15 9.15
CA MET A 223 -9.33 -1.82 8.40
C MET A 223 -9.01 -2.03 6.92
N ALA A 224 -9.93 -2.64 6.17
CA ALA A 224 -9.86 -2.80 4.73
C ALA A 224 -11.31 -2.89 4.23
N GLU A 225 -11.85 -1.77 3.78
CA GLU A 225 -13.24 -1.67 3.35
C GLU A 225 -13.32 -1.13 1.94
N ALA A 226 -14.20 -1.71 1.14
CA ALA A 226 -14.53 -1.19 -0.17
C ALA A 226 -16.04 -1.04 -0.35
N ARG A 227 -16.43 0.00 -1.08
CA ARG A 227 -17.83 0.29 -1.38
C ARG A 227 -18.01 0.78 -2.82
N PRO A 228 -19.19 0.54 -3.42
CA PRO A 228 -19.62 1.21 -4.63
C PRO A 228 -19.52 2.73 -4.57
N LEU A 229 -19.21 3.33 -5.72
CA LEU A 229 -19.33 4.76 -5.97
C LEU A 229 -20.28 5.00 -7.16
N THR A 230 -20.97 6.12 -7.13
CA THR A 230 -21.57 6.71 -8.34
C THR A 230 -20.48 7.40 -9.19
N ARG A 231 -20.73 7.60 -10.49
CA ARG A 231 -19.81 8.34 -11.37
C ARG A 231 -19.38 9.69 -10.81
N ASN A 232 -20.34 10.49 -10.34
CA ASN A 232 -20.06 11.81 -9.77
C ASN A 232 -19.24 11.75 -8.46
N GLU A 233 -19.28 10.64 -7.71
CA GLU A 233 -18.38 10.46 -6.56
C GLU A 233 -16.97 10.05 -7.00
N TYR A 234 -16.86 9.21 -8.03
CA TYR A 234 -15.57 8.81 -8.62
C TYR A 234 -14.84 10.00 -9.23
N ASP A 235 -15.51 10.78 -10.08
CA ASP A 235 -14.94 11.96 -10.76
C ASP A 235 -14.39 12.97 -9.76
N ARG A 236 -14.99 13.09 -8.57
CA ARG A 236 -14.50 13.98 -7.52
C ARG A 236 -13.28 13.43 -6.79
N PHE A 237 -13.18 12.12 -6.63
CA PHE A 237 -12.22 11.49 -5.72
C PHE A 237 -10.81 11.38 -6.34
N GLY A 238 -10.71 11.22 -7.66
CA GLY A 238 -9.42 11.18 -8.37
C GLY A 238 -8.57 12.42 -8.11
N ASP A 239 -9.19 13.60 -8.05
CA ASP A 239 -8.50 14.88 -7.82
C ASP A 239 -8.11 15.11 -6.34
N LEU A 240 -8.68 14.33 -5.41
CA LEU A 240 -8.63 14.65 -3.98
C LEU A 240 -7.44 14.06 -3.25
N PHE A 241 -6.90 12.92 -3.67
CA PHE A 241 -5.77 12.28 -2.99
C PHE A 241 -4.41 12.57 -3.63
N GLY A 242 -4.38 12.96 -4.91
CA GLY A 242 -3.16 13.32 -5.62
C GLY A 242 -2.60 14.70 -5.25
N ASP A 243 -3.46 15.64 -4.83
CA ASP A 243 -3.13 17.07 -4.75
C ASP A 243 -3.36 17.68 -3.36
N LEU A 244 -3.15 16.89 -2.30
CA LEU A 244 -3.44 17.30 -0.91
C LEU A 244 -2.47 18.36 -0.35
N GLU A 245 -1.38 18.69 -1.04
CA GLU A 245 -0.58 19.81 -0.61
C GLU A 245 -1.27 21.11 -1.04
N LEU A 246 -1.35 22.06 -0.11
CA LEU A 246 -1.57 23.44 -0.52
C LEU A 246 -0.28 23.83 -1.21
N ASP A 247 -0.22 23.55 -2.51
CA ASP A 247 0.91 23.87 -3.36
C ASP A 247 1.33 25.33 -3.11
N GLU A 248 2.58 25.71 -3.41
CA GLU A 248 3.02 27.11 -3.34
C GLU A 248 2.31 27.95 -4.41
N THR A 249 0.98 28.03 -4.34
CA THR A 249 0.14 28.79 -5.25
C THR A 249 0.37 30.25 -4.92
N THR A 250 1.10 30.93 -5.79
CA THR A 250 1.19 32.38 -5.75
C THR A 250 -0.16 32.97 -6.16
N PHE A 251 -0.90 33.48 -5.18
CA PHE A 251 -2.12 34.24 -5.42
C PHE A 251 -1.80 35.68 -5.77
N ALA A 252 -2.51 36.24 -6.75
CA ALA A 252 -2.31 37.63 -7.17
C ALA A 252 -2.77 38.64 -6.10
N THR A 253 -3.78 38.26 -5.29
CA THR A 253 -4.34 39.08 -4.21
C THR A 253 -4.72 38.21 -3.00
N GLU A 254 -4.91 38.84 -1.84
CA GLU A 254 -5.42 38.14 -0.64
C GLU A 254 -6.88 37.70 -0.81
N GLU A 255 -7.67 38.39 -1.62
CA GLU A 255 -9.03 38.00 -2.00
C GLU A 255 -9.02 36.72 -2.86
N ASP A 256 -8.13 36.64 -3.84
CA ASP A 256 -7.96 35.43 -4.66
C ASP A 256 -7.50 34.25 -3.82
N LYS A 257 -6.59 34.50 -2.86
CA LYS A 257 -6.15 33.51 -1.87
C LYS A 257 -7.31 33.01 -1.01
N ALA A 258 -8.12 33.93 -0.48
CA ALA A 258 -9.27 33.58 0.33
C ALA A 258 -10.28 32.72 -0.45
N LYS A 259 -10.51 33.05 -1.73
CA LYS A 259 -11.36 32.26 -2.62
C LYS A 259 -10.79 30.87 -2.87
N GLY A 260 -9.51 30.78 -3.24
CA GLY A 260 -8.84 29.50 -3.50
C GLY A 260 -8.88 28.57 -2.28
N PHE A 261 -8.68 29.12 -1.08
CA PHE A 261 -8.80 28.36 0.16
C PHE A 261 -10.25 27.95 0.47
N ASP A 262 -11.26 28.76 0.18
CA ASP A 262 -12.65 28.36 0.35
C ASP A 262 -13.05 27.22 -0.59
N ASP A 263 -12.67 27.33 -1.87
CA ASP A 263 -12.90 26.30 -2.88
C ASP A 263 -12.21 24.99 -2.47
N ARG A 264 -10.93 25.05 -2.09
CA ARG A 264 -10.17 23.88 -1.64
C ARG A 264 -10.76 23.25 -0.37
N MET A 265 -11.18 24.07 0.60
CA MET A 265 -11.82 23.56 1.82
C MET A 265 -13.12 22.82 1.50
N ASN A 266 -13.91 23.30 0.54
CA ASN A 266 -15.14 22.65 0.11
C ASN A 266 -14.86 21.30 -0.56
N GLU A 267 -13.83 21.23 -1.41
CA GLU A 267 -13.36 19.98 -2.03
C GLU A 267 -12.96 18.94 -0.97
N VAL A 268 -12.07 19.30 -0.05
CA VAL A 268 -11.63 18.40 1.02
C VAL A 268 -12.80 18.00 1.93
N TYR A 269 -13.71 18.92 2.26
CA TYR A 269 -14.90 18.58 3.06
C TYR A 269 -15.80 17.55 2.36
N LEU A 270 -15.97 17.66 1.04
CA LEU A 270 -16.69 16.66 0.25
C LEU A 270 -15.96 15.32 0.22
N ALA A 271 -14.63 15.31 0.14
CA ALA A 271 -13.81 14.11 0.28
C ALA A 271 -14.06 13.40 1.62
N VAL A 272 -14.01 14.17 2.72
CA VAL A 272 -14.24 13.65 4.08
C VAL A 272 -15.64 13.03 4.20
N ARG A 273 -16.65 13.63 3.55
CA ARG A 273 -18.00 13.05 3.49
C ARG A 273 -18.04 11.68 2.82
N LEU A 274 -17.22 11.47 1.79
CA LEU A 274 -17.18 10.21 1.04
C LEU A 274 -16.42 9.12 1.80
N VAL A 275 -15.37 9.49 2.51
CA VAL A 275 -14.50 8.52 3.20
C VAL A 275 -15.06 8.11 4.56
N LEU A 276 -15.65 9.05 5.31
CA LEU A 276 -16.09 8.76 6.67
C LEU A 276 -17.44 8.05 6.74
N PRO A 277 -17.61 7.12 7.70
CA PRO A 277 -18.93 6.57 8.04
C PRO A 277 -19.94 7.68 8.39
N PRO A 278 -21.24 7.51 8.08
CA PRO A 278 -22.25 8.56 8.26
C PRO A 278 -22.29 9.17 9.66
N ALA A 279 -22.14 8.34 10.71
CA ALA A 279 -22.12 8.79 12.09
C ALA A 279 -20.92 9.69 12.41
N ARG A 280 -19.73 9.35 11.89
CA ARG A 280 -18.52 10.18 12.06
C ARG A 280 -18.63 11.48 11.27
N PHE A 281 -19.11 11.41 10.03
CA PHE A 281 -19.31 12.60 9.22
C PHE A 281 -20.35 13.57 9.81
N ALA A 282 -21.40 13.07 10.48
CA ALA A 282 -22.38 13.92 11.14
C ALA A 282 -21.74 14.81 12.23
N ALA A 283 -20.75 14.30 12.96
CA ALA A 283 -19.97 15.09 13.91
C ALA A 283 -19.13 16.16 13.20
N VAL A 284 -18.39 15.78 12.15
CA VAL A 284 -17.58 16.72 11.34
C VAL A 284 -18.44 17.82 10.73
N LYS A 285 -19.64 17.49 10.24
CA LYS A 285 -20.59 18.47 9.71
C LYS A 285 -21.01 19.49 10.77
N LYS A 286 -21.28 19.05 12.01
CA LYS A 286 -21.61 19.96 13.11
C LYS A 286 -20.44 20.89 13.43
N GLU A 287 -19.23 20.35 13.52
CA GLU A 287 -18.01 21.14 13.72
C GLU A 287 -17.78 22.14 12.60
N GLN A 288 -17.99 21.74 11.33
CA GLN A 288 -17.83 22.61 10.18
C GLN A 288 -18.80 23.80 10.24
N ILE A 289 -20.06 23.57 10.65
CA ILE A 289 -21.05 24.65 10.80
C ILE A 289 -20.61 25.66 11.86
N GLU A 290 -20.15 25.20 13.03
CA GLU A 290 -19.66 26.12 14.07
C GLU A 290 -18.38 26.85 13.66
N TRP A 291 -17.49 26.15 12.94
CA TRP A 291 -16.27 26.76 12.40
C TRP A 291 -16.58 27.83 11.35
N LEU A 292 -17.56 27.61 10.47
CA LEU A 292 -17.99 28.59 9.47
C LEU A 292 -18.50 29.88 10.12
N LYS A 293 -19.26 29.78 11.23
CA LYS A 293 -19.68 30.96 12.00
C LYS A 293 -18.48 31.77 12.52
N LYS A 294 -17.43 31.10 13.00
CA LYS A 294 -16.19 31.76 13.46
C LYS A 294 -15.48 32.48 12.31
N ARG A 295 -15.36 31.82 11.14
CA ARG A 295 -14.78 32.42 9.94
C ARG A 295 -15.58 33.66 9.50
N ASP A 296 -16.90 33.55 9.46
CA ASP A 296 -17.78 34.62 8.96
C ASP A 296 -17.83 35.82 9.91
N ALA A 297 -17.64 35.60 11.22
CA ALA A 297 -17.48 36.67 12.21
C ALA A 297 -16.12 37.38 12.14
N THR A 298 -15.14 36.81 11.44
CA THR A 298 -13.80 37.41 11.28
C THR A 298 -13.85 38.49 10.20
N THR A 299 -13.28 39.67 10.45
CA THR A 299 -13.34 40.81 9.51
C THR A 299 -12.08 40.93 8.63
N SER A 300 -10.93 40.46 9.10
CA SER A 300 -9.68 40.45 8.34
C SER A 300 -9.64 39.29 7.34
N ILE A 301 -9.31 39.59 6.07
CA ILE A 301 -9.12 38.57 5.02
C ILE A 301 -7.92 37.68 5.35
N GLU A 302 -6.80 38.27 5.81
CA GLU A 302 -5.61 37.52 6.20
C GLU A 302 -5.91 36.49 7.30
N GLU A 303 -6.71 36.88 8.31
CA GLU A 303 -7.10 35.97 9.39
C GLU A 303 -8.06 34.89 8.90
N LYS A 304 -8.97 35.20 7.96
CA LYS A 304 -9.80 34.18 7.31
C LYS A 304 -8.95 33.17 6.56
N CYS A 305 -7.93 33.62 5.81
CA CYS A 305 -7.00 32.75 5.10
C CYS A 305 -6.30 31.79 6.07
N LYS A 306 -5.76 32.29 7.19
CA LYS A 306 -5.12 31.44 8.22
C LYS A 306 -6.08 30.42 8.82
N LEU A 307 -7.31 30.84 9.11
CA LEU A 307 -8.35 29.94 9.62
C LEU A 307 -8.67 28.84 8.61
N MET A 308 -8.86 29.19 7.33
CA MET A 308 -9.18 28.24 6.25
C MET A 308 -8.03 27.26 6.04
N GLU A 309 -6.79 27.75 5.98
CA GLU A 309 -5.60 26.91 5.84
C GLU A 309 -5.51 25.86 6.96
N ALA A 310 -5.68 26.30 8.22
CA ALA A 310 -5.66 25.40 9.36
C ALA A 310 -6.81 24.39 9.29
N ARG A 311 -8.00 24.80 8.83
CA ARG A 311 -9.15 23.91 8.71
C ARG A 311 -8.99 22.90 7.58
N ILE A 312 -8.43 23.30 6.44
CA ILE A 312 -8.09 22.41 5.32
C ILE A 312 -7.18 21.29 5.85
N LYS A 313 -6.08 21.63 6.53
CA LYS A 313 -5.17 20.63 7.13
C LYS A 313 -5.92 19.66 8.04
N VAL A 314 -6.76 20.17 8.95
CA VAL A 314 -7.58 19.32 9.84
C VAL A 314 -8.52 18.39 9.07
N LEU A 315 -9.15 18.86 7.98
CA LEU A 315 -10.04 18.02 7.18
C LEU A 315 -9.24 16.99 6.36
N GLN A 316 -8.07 17.35 5.85
CA GLN A 316 -7.18 16.42 5.13
C GLN A 316 -6.70 15.29 6.05
N GLU A 317 -6.41 15.59 7.32
CA GLU A 317 -6.12 14.56 8.32
C GLU A 317 -7.23 13.50 8.47
N LEU A 318 -8.49 13.86 8.20
CA LEU A 318 -9.63 12.93 8.32
C LEU A 318 -9.79 12.01 7.11
N LEU A 319 -9.07 12.24 6.01
CA LEU A 319 -9.02 11.36 4.85
C LEU A 319 -8.17 10.10 5.10
N TRP A 320 -7.54 10.04 6.27
CA TRP A 320 -6.46 9.14 6.66
C TRP A 320 -6.74 8.61 8.08
#